data_AF-A0A963ETH5-F1
#
_entry.id   AF-A0A963ETH5-F1
#
_cell.length_a   1.000
_cell.length_b   1.000
_cell.length_c   1.000
_cell.angle_alpha   90.00
_cell.angle_beta   90.00
_cell.angle_gamma   90.00
#
_symmetry.space_group_name_H-M   'P 1'
#
loop_
_entity.id
_entity.type
_entity.pdbx_description
1 polymer ?
#
loop_
_entity_poly.entity_id
_entity_poly.type
_entity_poly.pdbx_seq_one_letter_code
_entity_poly.pdbx_strand_id
1 'polypeptide(L)'
;MEWIEWDSDFRERHGKPRNRVKTLVDARARRIARHPWKPSQLQHLLSPANNATALWYFEAQLALNNAKRALLPSLTRLTLETKHRVYMHGYLSAV
;
A
#
# COMPACT_ATOMS: atom_id res chain seq x y z
N MET A 1 14.10 -2.86 11.73
CA MET A 1 12.99 -2.34 12.55
C MET A 1 12.23 -1.36 11.67
N GLU A 2 11.20 -1.87 10.98
CA GLU A 2 10.37 -1.04 10.11
C GLU A 2 9.63 -0.01 10.96
N TRP A 3 9.53 1.23 10.48
CA TRP A 3 8.77 2.32 11.14
C TRP A 3 7.33 1.90 11.54
N ILE A 4 6.78 0.90 10.84
CA ILE A 4 5.46 0.31 11.10
C ILE A 4 5.41 -0.49 12.41
N GLU A 5 6.40 -1.34 12.65
CA GLU A 5 6.56 -2.07 13.92
C GLU A 5 6.77 -1.07 15.05
N TRP A 6 7.58 -0.04 14.81
CA TRP A 6 7.84 1.01 15.79
C TRP A 6 6.58 1.81 16.18
N ASP A 7 5.72 2.23 15.23
CA ASP A 7 4.48 2.96 15.55
C ASP A 7 3.44 2.08 16.27
N SER A 8 3.40 0.78 15.97
CA SER A 8 2.53 -0.16 16.69
C SER A 8 3.01 -0.36 18.13
N ASP A 9 4.29 -0.66 18.33
CA ASP A 9 4.93 -0.81 19.64
C ASP A 9 4.81 0.47 20.47
N PHE A 10 5.05 1.64 19.87
CA PHE A 10 4.95 2.92 20.55
C PHE A 10 3.52 3.16 21.05
N ARG A 11 2.51 2.91 20.22
CA ARG A 11 1.11 3.13 20.62
C ARG A 11 0.66 2.16 21.68
N GLU A 12 1.07 0.90 21.60
CA GLU A 12 0.77 -0.13 22.59
C GLU A 12 1.38 0.22 23.95
N ARG A 13 2.66 0.61 23.98
CA ARG A 13 3.35 1.05 25.22
C ARG A 13 2.77 2.32 25.83
N HIS A 14 2.18 3.19 25.02
CA HIS A 14 1.61 4.47 25.48
C HIS A 14 0.07 4.47 25.59
N GLY A 15 -0.59 3.30 25.46
CA GLY A 15 -2.05 3.18 25.55
C GLY A 15 -2.81 4.01 24.52
N LYS A 16 -2.17 4.36 23.39
CA LYS A 16 -2.77 5.20 22.36
C LYS A 16 -3.70 4.38 21.47
N PRO A 17 -4.84 4.94 21.02
CA PRO A 17 -5.76 4.23 20.16
C PRO A 17 -5.08 3.84 18.83
N ARG A 18 -5.55 2.71 18.28
CA ARG A 18 -5.11 2.21 16.97
C ARG A 18 -5.14 3.31 15.93
N ASN A 19 -4.10 3.36 15.09
CA ASN A 19 -3.97 4.38 14.07
C ASN A 19 -5.09 4.23 13.03
N ARG A 20 -6.11 5.11 13.11
CA ARG A 20 -7.27 5.09 12.21
C ARG A 20 -6.87 5.17 10.74
N VAL A 21 -5.79 5.88 10.43
CA VAL A 21 -5.24 5.97 9.07
C VAL A 21 -4.74 4.60 8.60
N LYS A 22 -3.99 3.86 9.43
CA LYS A 22 -3.55 2.49 9.10
C LYS A 22 -4.75 1.57 8.83
N THR A 23 -5.76 1.57 9.71
CA THR A 23 -6.97 0.76 9.51
C THR A 23 -7.67 1.06 8.18
N LEU A 24 -7.74 2.33 7.79
CA LEU A 24 -8.33 2.74 6.52
C LEU A 24 -7.48 2.29 5.32
N VAL A 25 -6.16 2.39 5.42
CA VAL A 25 -5.22 1.92 4.39
C VAL A 25 -5.33 0.40 4.20
N ASP A 26 -5.35 -0.37 5.29
CA ASP A 26 -5.50 -1.83 5.25
C ASP A 26 -6.85 -2.26 4.67
N ALA A 27 -7.93 -1.60 5.08
CA ALA A 27 -9.28 -1.88 4.57
C ALA A 27 -9.37 -1.56 3.07
N ARG A 28 -8.70 -0.49 2.63
CA ARG A 28 -8.66 -0.09 1.22
C ARG A 28 -7.81 -1.05 0.38
N ALA A 29 -6.63 -1.47 0.86
CA ALA A 29 -5.79 -2.48 0.21
C ALA A 29 -6.56 -3.79 0.02
N ARG A 30 -7.25 -4.26 1.07
CA ARG A 30 -8.15 -5.44 0.99
C ARG A 30 -9.26 -5.28 -0.04
N ARG A 31 -9.91 -4.12 -0.09
CA ARG A 31 -10.99 -3.85 -1.05
C ARG A 31 -10.48 -3.87 -2.50
N ILE A 32 -9.30 -3.33 -2.75
CA ILE A 32 -8.70 -3.30 -4.10
C ILE A 32 -8.22 -4.69 -4.51
N ALA A 33 -7.60 -5.45 -3.60
CA ALA A 33 -7.21 -6.83 -3.86
C ALA A 33 -8.40 -7.72 -4.26
N ARG A 34 -9.59 -7.47 -3.70
CA ARG A 34 -10.85 -8.17 -4.06
C ARG A 34 -11.47 -7.69 -5.38
N HIS A 35 -11.13 -6.49 -5.84
CA HIS A 35 -11.70 -5.90 -7.06
C HIS A 35 -10.60 -5.37 -7.99
N PRO A 36 -9.83 -6.27 -8.63
CA PRO A 36 -8.69 -5.91 -9.48
C PRO A 36 -9.06 -5.13 -10.76
N TRP A 37 -10.35 -5.03 -11.08
CA TRP A 37 -10.92 -4.49 -12.33
C TRP A 37 -10.94 -2.95 -12.41
N LYS A 38 -10.57 -2.21 -11.36
CA LYS A 38 -10.63 -0.72 -11.33
C LYS A 38 -9.29 -0.06 -11.01
N PRO A 39 -8.25 -0.23 -11.84
CA PRO A 39 -6.96 0.42 -11.65
C PRO A 39 -7.01 1.95 -11.79
N SER A 40 -8.02 2.54 -12.44
CA SER A 40 -8.23 4.00 -12.46
C SER A 40 -8.48 4.59 -11.07
N GLN A 41 -8.96 3.79 -10.11
CA GLN A 41 -9.11 4.19 -8.71
C GLN A 41 -7.80 4.19 -7.92
N LEU A 42 -6.73 3.67 -8.52
CA LEU A 42 -5.39 3.65 -7.92
C LEU A 42 -4.56 4.86 -8.31
N GLN A 43 -4.79 5.47 -9.48
CA GLN A 43 -3.96 6.58 -9.98
C GLN A 43 -3.83 7.76 -9.00
N HIS A 44 -4.91 8.12 -8.29
CA HIS A 44 -4.89 9.23 -7.34
C HIS A 44 -4.29 8.88 -5.98
N LEU A 45 -4.22 7.59 -5.64
CA LEU A 45 -3.53 7.11 -4.44
C LEU A 45 -2.04 6.91 -4.69
N LEU A 46 -1.73 6.48 -5.91
CA LEU A 46 -0.40 6.33 -6.47
C LEU A 46 -0.03 7.64 -7.16
N SER A 47 -0.13 8.77 -6.46
CA SER A 47 0.47 10.03 -6.89
C SER A 47 1.65 10.28 -5.96
N PRO A 48 2.84 10.71 -6.42
CA PRO A 48 4.02 10.84 -5.59
C PRO A 48 3.93 12.19 -4.88
N ALA A 49 2.95 12.32 -3.98
CA ALA A 49 2.82 13.49 -3.14
C ALA A 49 3.60 13.22 -1.84
N ASN A 50 4.87 13.64 -1.80
CA ASN A 50 5.77 13.80 -0.63
C ASN A 50 5.87 12.69 0.43
N ASN A 51 5.11 11.60 0.35
CA ASN A 51 4.87 10.67 1.47
C ASN A 51 5.12 9.22 1.04
N ALA A 52 6.33 8.97 0.54
CA ALA A 52 6.77 7.69 -0.01
C ALA A 52 6.57 6.52 0.97
N THR A 53 6.71 6.74 2.28
CA THR A 53 6.55 5.70 3.31
C THR A 53 5.11 5.17 3.41
N ALA A 54 4.10 6.06 3.35
CA ALA A 54 2.70 5.66 3.42
C ALA A 54 2.26 4.88 2.16
N LEU A 55 2.82 5.28 1.02
CA LEU A 55 2.64 4.61 -0.26
C LEU A 55 3.24 3.20 -0.25
N TRP A 56 4.48 3.04 0.24
CA TRP A 56 5.12 1.73 0.40
C TRP A 56 4.34 0.80 1.33
N TYR A 57 3.85 1.31 2.47
CA TYR A 57 3.01 0.52 3.37
C TYR A 57 1.72 0.05 2.69
N PHE A 58 1.05 0.94 1.97
CA PHE A 58 -0.16 0.59 1.21
C PHE A 58 0.12 -0.48 0.16
N GLU A 59 1.21 -0.36 -0.60
CA GLU A 59 1.62 -1.34 -1.59
C GLU A 59 1.99 -2.69 -0.98
N ALA A 60 2.68 -2.70 0.17
CA ALA A 60 2.99 -3.92 0.90
C ALA A 60 1.71 -4.64 1.37
N GLN A 61 0.76 -3.89 1.94
CA GLN A 61 -0.54 -4.45 2.31
C GLN A 61 -1.32 -4.95 1.09
N LEU A 62 -1.20 -4.27 -0.07
CA LEU A 62 -1.82 -4.71 -1.30
C LEU A 62 -1.24 -6.04 -1.80
N ALA A 63 0.09 -6.21 -1.73
CA ALA A 63 0.78 -7.45 -2.07
C ALA A 63 0.36 -8.60 -1.15
N LEU A 64 0.37 -8.38 0.18
CA LEU A 64 -0.03 -9.38 1.18
C LEU A 64 -1.47 -9.87 1.00
N ASN A 65 -2.37 -9.00 0.52
CA ASN A 65 -3.77 -9.34 0.28
C ASN A 65 -4.04 -9.85 -1.15
N ASN A 66 -3.04 -9.85 -2.04
CA ASN A 66 -3.15 -10.24 -3.43
C ASN A 66 -2.32 -11.49 -3.76
N ALA A 67 -2.60 -12.60 -3.07
CA ALA A 67 -1.86 -13.86 -3.21
C ALA A 67 -1.74 -14.36 -4.66
N LYS A 68 -2.74 -14.12 -5.51
CA LYS A 68 -2.74 -14.53 -6.93
C LYS A 68 -1.99 -13.57 -7.86
N ARG A 69 -1.43 -12.47 -7.33
CA ARG A 69 -0.74 -11.41 -8.09
C ARG A 69 -1.54 -10.85 -9.26
N ALA A 70 -2.87 -10.90 -9.20
CA ALA A 70 -3.76 -10.48 -10.28
C ALA A 70 -3.69 -8.97 -10.60
N LEU A 71 -3.06 -8.19 -9.72
CA LEU A 71 -2.86 -6.75 -9.87
C LEU A 71 -1.51 -6.41 -10.49
N LEU A 72 -0.58 -7.37 -10.55
CA LEU A 72 0.78 -7.14 -11.04
C LEU A 72 0.77 -6.56 -12.47
N PRO A 73 0.03 -7.12 -13.45
CA PRO A 73 0.02 -6.56 -14.80
C PRO A 73 -0.53 -5.13 -14.85
N SER A 74 -1.60 -4.86 -14.08
CA SER A 74 -2.21 -3.54 -14.01
C SER A 74 -1.30 -2.51 -13.36
N LEU A 75 -0.63 -2.87 -12.25
CA LEU A 75 0.34 -2.01 -11.58
C LEU A 75 1.57 -1.77 -12.45
N THR A 76 2.06 -2.78 -13.18
CA THR A 76 3.21 -2.64 -14.10
C THR A 76 2.86 -1.64 -15.19
N ARG A 77 1.69 -1.80 -15.82
CA ARG A 77 1.20 -0.87 -16.83
C ARG A 77 1.11 0.55 -16.29
N LEU A 78 0.54 0.72 -15.10
CA LEU A 78 0.35 2.04 -14.47
C LEU A 78 1.68 2.70 -14.11
N THR A 79 2.68 1.91 -13.69
CA THR A 79 4.05 2.38 -13.41
C THR A 79 4.76 2.82 -14.68
N LEU A 80 4.57 2.10 -15.78
CA LEU A 80 5.12 2.45 -17.09
C LEU A 80 4.46 3.72 -17.66
N GLU A 81 3.14 3.83 -17.55
CA GLU A 81 2.36 4.99 -18.02
C GLU A 81 2.69 6.27 -17.24
N THR A 82 2.86 6.16 -15.93
CA THR A 82 3.11 7.32 -15.06
C THR A 82 4.61 7.60 -14.84
N LYS A 83 5.52 6.73 -15.30
CA LYS A 83 6.99 6.77 -15.09
C LYS A 83 7.45 6.84 -13.62
N HIS A 84 6.56 6.61 -12.68
CA HIS A 84 6.85 6.71 -11.26
C HIS A 84 7.25 5.33 -10.72
N ARG A 85 8.54 5.01 -10.82
CA ARG A 85 9.14 3.73 -10.37
C ARG A 85 8.88 3.39 -8.90
N VAL A 86 8.48 4.36 -8.10
CA VAL A 86 8.17 4.20 -6.68
C VAL A 86 6.94 3.30 -6.47
N TYR A 87 6.03 3.18 -7.46
CA TYR A 87 4.73 2.50 -7.36
C TYR A 87 4.72 0.97 -7.24
N MET A 88 5.89 0.36 -7.33
CA MET A 88 6.02 -1.08 -7.16
C MET A 88 6.99 -1.45 -6.05
N HIS A 89 7.61 -0.46 -5.39
CA HIS A 89 8.67 -0.74 -4.43
C HIS A 89 8.12 -1.53 -3.25
N GLY A 90 7.03 -1.06 -2.62
CA GLY A 90 6.41 -1.76 -1.49
C GLY A 90 5.78 -3.08 -1.93
N TYR A 91 5.22 -3.12 -3.15
CA TYR A 91 4.53 -4.30 -3.67
C TYR A 91 5.50 -5.45 -3.98
N LEU A 92 6.67 -5.14 -4.54
CA LEU A 92 7.70 -6.11 -4.88
C LEU A 92 8.58 -6.49 -3.68
N SER A 93 8.77 -5.59 -2.71
CA SER A 93 9.58 -5.85 -1.52
C SER A 93 8.86 -6.66 -0.45
N ALA A 94 7.52 -6.73 -0.50
CA ALA A 94 6.71 -7.54 0.43
C ALA A 94 6.60 -9.02 0.01
N VAL A 95 7.41 -9.46 -0.96
CA VAL A 95 7.49 -10.83 -1.49
C VAL A 95 8.64 -11.58 -0.85
#